data_AF-A0A0K1PHW1-F1
#
_entry.id   AF-A0A0K1PHW1-F1
#
_cell.length_a   1.000
_cell.length_b   1.000
_cell.length_c   1.000
_cell.angle_alpha   90.00
_cell.angle_beta   90.00
_cell.angle_gamma   90.00
#
_symmetry.space_group_name_H-M   'P 1'
#
loop_
_entity.id
_entity.type
_entity.pdbx_description
1 polymer ?
#
loop_
_entity_poly.entity_id
_entity_poly.type
_entity_poly.pdbx_seq_one_letter_code
_entity_poly.pdbx_strand_id
1 'polypeptide(L)'
;MNAAAIYNRTQAQTADPERIMLLLFEGALARIRRGAAELEQGQRGKAADALERASEIVLELRGSLDHDRAPEICEQLSALYVYVATRLTRAISSGDPAYAREAEETLAPIADAFGQAVAQVRAR
;
A
#
# COMPACT_ATOMS: atom_id res chain seq x y z
N MET A 1 13.78 -15.88 -0.20
CA MET A 1 12.90 -15.44 0.91
C MET A 1 11.53 -15.09 0.34
N ASN A 2 10.45 -15.36 1.06
CA ASN A 2 9.07 -15.18 0.59
C ASN A 2 8.50 -13.86 1.16
N ALA A 3 7.95 -12.97 0.32
CA ALA A 3 7.44 -11.65 0.74
C ALA A 3 6.29 -11.73 1.76
N ALA A 4 5.52 -12.82 1.78
CA ALA A 4 4.45 -13.04 2.76
C ALA A 4 4.97 -13.18 4.19
N ALA A 5 6.22 -13.60 4.36
CA ALA A 5 6.86 -13.79 5.65
C ALA A 5 7.26 -12.48 6.34
N ILE A 6 7.22 -11.35 5.63
CA ILE A 6 7.76 -10.05 6.07
C ILE A 6 6.76 -9.26 6.91
N TYR A 7 5.47 -9.61 6.86
CA TYR A 7 4.42 -8.91 7.60
C TYR A 7 4.01 -9.68 8.85
N ASN A 8 3.79 -8.94 9.94
CA ASN A 8 3.50 -9.50 11.24
C ASN A 8 2.13 -10.18 11.25
N ARG A 9 2.11 -11.45 11.68
CA ARG A 9 0.93 -12.30 11.68
C ARG A 9 0.23 -12.16 13.02
N THR A 10 -0.54 -11.10 13.24
CA THR A 10 -1.41 -11.02 14.41
C THR A 10 -2.42 -12.17 14.36
N GLN A 11 -2.54 -12.92 15.46
CA GLN A 11 -3.48 -14.04 15.61
C GLN A 11 -4.93 -13.54 15.66
N ALA A 12 -5.44 -12.98 14.56
CA ALA A 12 -6.87 -12.72 14.39
C ALA A 12 -7.55 -14.04 14.00
N GLN A 13 -8.31 -14.62 14.94
CA GLN A 13 -8.87 -15.97 14.89
C GLN A 13 -9.95 -16.20 13.80
N THR A 14 -10.16 -15.28 12.86
CA THR A 14 -11.32 -15.32 11.93
C THR A 14 -11.02 -14.95 10.48
N ALA A 15 -9.85 -14.39 10.15
CA ALA A 15 -9.44 -14.13 8.77
C ALA A 15 -7.94 -14.37 8.60
N ASP A 16 -7.55 -15.03 7.50
CA ASP A 16 -6.13 -15.24 7.18
C ASP A 16 -5.41 -13.88 7.13
N PRO A 17 -4.37 -13.65 7.95
CA PRO A 17 -3.65 -12.37 7.97
C PRO A 17 -3.13 -11.95 6.60
N GLU A 18 -2.73 -12.91 5.77
CA GLU A 18 -2.37 -12.70 4.36
C GLU A 18 -3.52 -12.12 3.54
N ARG A 19 -4.76 -12.58 3.78
CA ARG A 19 -5.95 -12.07 3.09
C ARG A 19 -6.27 -10.64 3.53
N ILE A 20 -6.09 -10.31 4.81
CA ILE A 20 -6.24 -8.94 5.30
C ILE A 20 -5.24 -8.02 4.59
N MET A 21 -3.98 -8.42 4.52
CA MET A 21 -2.93 -7.66 3.83
C MET A 21 -3.23 -7.46 2.34
N LEU A 22 -3.72 -8.49 1.65
CA LEU A 22 -4.16 -8.36 0.25
C LEU A 22 -5.30 -7.35 0.11
N LEU A 23 -6.29 -7.38 1.01
CA LEU A 23 -7.40 -6.42 1.00
C LEU A 23 -6.92 -4.98 1.30
N LEU A 24 -5.91 -4.80 2.13
CA LEU A 24 -5.29 -3.49 2.37
C LEU A 24 -4.59 -2.98 1.11
N PHE A 25 -3.80 -3.80 0.41
CA PHE A 25 -3.18 -3.43 -0.86
C PHE A 25 -4.24 -3.07 -1.93
N GLU A 26 -5.23 -3.93 -2.13
CA GLU A 26 -6.34 -3.69 -3.06
C GLU A 26 -7.07 -2.37 -2.71
N GLY A 27 -7.37 -2.17 -1.42
CA GLY A 27 -8.05 -0.99 -0.91
C GLY A 27 -7.25 0.30 -1.06
N ALA A 28 -5.93 0.27 -0.87
CA ALA A 28 -5.04 1.40 -1.11
C ALA A 28 -4.99 1.75 -2.60
N LEU A 29 -4.69 0.77 -3.47
CA LEU A 29 -4.60 0.99 -4.92
C LEU A 29 -5.91 1.52 -5.51
N ALA A 30 -7.06 0.98 -5.10
CA ALA A 30 -8.37 1.45 -5.54
C ALA A 30 -8.60 2.92 -5.17
N ARG A 31 -8.18 3.34 -3.97
CA ARG A 31 -8.30 4.73 -3.52
C ARG A 31 -7.33 5.67 -4.23
N ILE A 32 -6.10 5.22 -4.50
CA ILE A 32 -5.12 6.00 -5.27
C ILE A 32 -5.67 6.29 -6.68
N ARG A 33 -6.14 5.25 -7.39
CA ARG A 33 -6.75 5.37 -8.72
C ARG A 33 -7.95 6.32 -8.71
N ARG A 34 -8.83 6.17 -7.72
CA ARG A 34 -9.99 7.04 -7.55
C ARG A 34 -9.58 8.49 -7.32
N GLY A 35 -8.63 8.75 -6.41
CA GLY A 35 -8.15 10.08 -6.12
C GLY A 35 -7.49 10.75 -7.33
N ALA A 36 -6.71 10.00 -8.12
CA ALA A 36 -6.16 10.48 -9.38
C ALA A 36 -7.26 10.90 -10.37
N ALA A 37 -8.28 10.05 -10.57
CA ALA A 37 -9.41 10.36 -11.45
C ALA A 37 -10.24 11.55 -10.94
N GLU A 38 -10.40 11.72 -9.63
CA GLU A 38 -11.09 12.88 -9.04
C GLU A 38 -10.28 14.17 -9.20
N LEU A 39 -8.94 14.12 -9.12
CA LEU A 39 -8.07 15.27 -9.44
C LEU A 39 -8.18 15.67 -10.92
N GLU A 40 -8.21 14.71 -11.84
CA GLU A 40 -8.40 14.96 -13.27
C GLU A 40 -9.74 15.66 -13.57
N GLN A 41 -10.76 15.39 -12.77
CA GLN A 41 -12.07 16.03 -12.85
C GLN A 41 -12.17 17.35 -12.08
N GLY A 42 -11.07 17.83 -11.49
CA GLY A 42 -11.05 19.03 -10.66
C GLY A 42 -11.75 18.89 -9.30
N GLN A 43 -12.12 17.67 -8.89
CA GLN A 43 -12.87 17.38 -7.66
C GLN A 43 -11.93 17.24 -6.45
N ARG A 44 -11.16 18.30 -6.16
CA ARG A 44 -10.05 18.28 -5.18
C ARG A 44 -10.45 17.79 -3.78
N GLY A 45 -11.65 18.15 -3.30
CA GLY A 45 -12.11 17.72 -1.97
C GLY A 45 -12.36 16.22 -1.88
N LYS A 46 -12.95 15.60 -2.92
CA LYS A 46 -13.13 14.15 -2.97
C LYS A 46 -11.79 13.43 -3.15
N ALA A 47 -10.93 13.98 -4.00
CA ALA A 47 -9.60 13.45 -4.19
C ALA A 47 -8.80 13.43 -2.89
N ALA A 48 -8.83 14.51 -2.10
CA ALA A 48 -8.17 14.57 -0.81
C ALA A 48 -8.63 13.44 0.12
N ASP A 49 -9.95 13.29 0.27
CA ASP A 49 -10.58 12.26 1.10
C ASP A 49 -10.26 10.81 0.65
N ALA A 50 -10.07 10.58 -0.65
CA ALA A 50 -9.62 9.30 -1.18
C ALA A 50 -8.11 9.06 -0.92
N LEU A 51 -7.27 10.05 -1.21
CA LEU A 51 -5.81 9.96 -1.13
C LEU A 51 -5.29 9.95 0.31
N GLU A 52 -5.95 10.66 1.25
CA GLU A 52 -5.64 10.61 2.69
C GLU A 52 -5.83 9.20 3.23
N ARG A 53 -6.98 8.58 2.94
CA ARG A 53 -7.25 7.18 3.33
C ARG A 53 -6.29 6.18 2.70
N ALA A 54 -5.87 6.41 1.45
CA ALA A 54 -4.82 5.59 0.84
C ALA A 54 -3.50 5.71 1.60
N SER A 55 -3.13 6.93 2.01
CA SER A 55 -1.92 7.20 2.79
C SER A 55 -1.95 6.52 4.16
N GLU A 56 -3.09 6.58 4.86
CA GLU A 56 -3.30 5.87 6.14
C GLU A 56 -3.05 4.38 6.00
N ILE A 57 -3.67 3.72 5.00
CA ILE A 57 -3.48 2.29 4.75
C ILE A 57 -2.01 1.96 4.45
N VAL A 58 -1.32 2.78 3.65
CA VAL A 58 0.09 2.57 3.31
C VAL A 58 0.99 2.68 4.56
N LEU A 59 0.69 3.61 5.46
CA LEU A 59 1.42 3.74 6.73
C LEU A 59 1.10 2.61 7.70
N GLU A 60 -0.11 2.06 7.69
CA GLU A 60 -0.47 0.84 8.43
C GLU A 60 0.29 -0.39 7.89
N LEU A 61 0.37 -0.54 6.56
CA LEU A 61 1.19 -1.59 5.91
C LEU A 61 2.65 -1.50 6.35
N ARG A 62 3.21 -0.29 6.41
CA ARG A 62 4.55 -0.05 6.96
C ARG A 62 4.65 -0.47 8.43
N GLY A 63 3.67 -0.11 9.25
CA GLY A 63 3.63 -0.48 10.67
C GLY A 63 3.52 -1.98 10.92
N SER A 64 3.07 -2.75 9.91
CA SER A 64 2.95 -4.21 9.99
C SER A 64 4.22 -4.97 9.59
N LEU A 65 5.30 -4.30 9.19
CA LEU A 65 6.57 -4.95 8.84
C LEU A 65 7.24 -5.60 10.06
N ASP A 66 7.65 -6.86 9.91
CA ASP A 66 8.39 -7.64 10.90
C ASP A 66 9.91 -7.44 10.70
N HIS A 67 10.42 -6.40 11.34
CA HIS A 67 11.84 -6.04 11.28
C HIS A 67 12.76 -7.08 11.91
N ASP A 68 12.28 -7.88 12.87
CA ASP A 68 13.08 -8.91 13.52
C ASP A 68 13.40 -10.07 12.56
N ARG A 69 12.48 -10.34 11.63
CA ARG A 69 12.60 -11.46 10.69
C ARG A 69 13.38 -11.13 9.42
N ALA A 70 13.30 -9.90 8.92
CA ALA A 70 13.92 -9.49 7.66
C ALA A 70 14.30 -8.00 7.65
N PRO A 71 15.29 -7.57 8.46
CA PRO A 71 15.56 -6.15 8.70
C PRO A 71 15.88 -5.36 7.42
N GLU A 72 16.76 -5.88 6.55
CA GLU A 72 17.17 -5.19 5.32
C GLU A 72 16.00 -4.94 4.35
N ILE A 73 15.12 -5.93 4.18
CA ILE A 73 13.98 -5.79 3.27
C ILE A 73 12.90 -4.91 3.90
N CYS A 74 12.69 -5.01 5.21
CA CYS A 74 11.77 -4.14 5.94
C CYS A 74 12.19 -2.67 5.83
N GLU A 75 13.49 -2.35 5.88
CA GLU A 75 13.99 -1.00 5.66
C GLU A 75 13.68 -0.50 4.24
N GLN A 76 13.93 -1.32 3.21
CA GLN A 76 13.63 -0.99 1.82
C GLN A 76 12.13 -0.75 1.60
N LEU A 77 11.27 -1.65 2.10
CA LEU A 77 9.81 -1.51 2.01
C LEU A 77 9.32 -0.30 2.80
N SER A 78 9.84 -0.05 3.99
CA SER A 78 9.52 1.12 4.78
C SER A 78 9.84 2.41 4.01
N ALA A 79 10.97 2.49 3.33
CA ALA A 79 11.33 3.64 2.49
C ALA A 79 10.35 3.83 1.32
N LEU A 80 9.95 2.73 0.65
CA LEU A 80 8.96 2.78 -0.43
C LEU A 80 7.58 3.21 0.07
N TYR A 81 7.14 2.77 1.25
CA TYR A 81 5.87 3.21 1.82
C TYR A 81 5.86 4.68 2.23
N VAL A 82 6.95 5.18 2.81
CA VAL A 82 7.11 6.62 3.08
C VAL A 82 7.10 7.41 1.77
N TYR A 83 7.75 6.89 0.72
CA TYR A 83 7.72 7.51 -0.60
C TYR A 83 6.30 7.63 -1.15
N VAL A 84 5.55 6.52 -1.16
CA VAL A 84 4.15 6.49 -1.60
C VAL A 84 3.31 7.51 -0.82
N ALA A 85 3.35 7.52 0.51
CA ALA A 85 2.61 8.47 1.34
C ALA A 85 2.98 9.94 1.04
N THR A 86 4.26 10.21 0.78
CA THR A 86 4.76 11.54 0.39
C THR A 86 4.20 11.96 -0.97
N ARG A 87 4.18 11.07 -1.96
CA ARG A 87 3.59 11.33 -3.29
C ARG A 87 2.09 11.61 -3.18
N LEU A 88 1.35 10.85 -2.37
CA LEU A 88 -0.08 11.10 -2.14
C LEU A 88 -0.33 12.48 -1.51
N THR A 89 0.45 12.85 -0.50
CA THR A 89 0.39 14.18 0.13
C THR A 89 0.69 15.30 -0.88
N ARG A 90 1.64 15.05 -1.79
CA ARG A 90 1.97 16.00 -2.85
C ARG A 90 0.86 16.10 -3.89
N ALA A 91 0.21 14.99 -4.25
CA ALA A 91 -0.97 14.99 -5.11
C ALA A 91 -2.12 15.81 -4.51
N ILE A 92 -2.36 15.70 -3.20
CA ILE A 92 -3.40 16.48 -2.50
C ILE A 92 -3.08 17.98 -2.55
N SER A 93 -1.89 18.35 -2.10
CA SER A 93 -1.48 19.77 -1.98
C SER A 93 -1.37 20.47 -3.34
N SER A 94 -0.76 19.82 -4.33
CA SER A 94 -0.65 20.38 -5.69
C SER A 94 -1.94 20.23 -6.51
N GLY A 95 -2.71 19.17 -6.25
CA GLY A 95 -3.84 18.73 -7.06
C GLY A 95 -3.45 18.20 -8.43
N ASP A 96 -2.18 17.82 -8.60
CA ASP A 96 -1.68 17.21 -9.82
C ASP A 96 -1.80 15.68 -9.72
N PRO A 97 -2.61 15.03 -10.58
CA PRO A 97 -2.83 13.58 -10.56
C PRO A 97 -1.58 12.77 -10.87
N ALA A 98 -0.54 13.36 -11.50
CA ALA A 98 0.71 12.66 -11.79
C ALA A 98 1.38 12.11 -10.53
N TYR A 99 1.30 12.85 -9.41
CA TYR A 99 1.84 12.39 -8.13
C TYR A 99 1.11 11.16 -7.59
N ALA A 100 -0.22 11.07 -7.76
CA ALA A 100 -0.99 9.91 -7.34
C ALA A 100 -0.70 8.69 -8.23
N ARG A 101 -0.54 8.88 -9.55
CA ARG A 101 -0.17 7.80 -10.48
C ARG A 101 1.22 7.23 -10.18
N GLU A 102 2.18 8.07 -9.86
CA GLU A 102 3.52 7.60 -9.48
C GLU A 102 3.52 6.81 -8.15
N ALA A 103 2.64 7.21 -7.22
CA ALA A 103 2.41 6.44 -6.00
C ALA A 103 1.84 5.05 -6.30
N GLU A 104 0.91 4.96 -7.26
CA GLU A 104 0.37 3.69 -7.76
C GLU A 104 1.45 2.82 -8.42
N GLU A 105 2.24 3.40 -9.32
CA GLU A 105 3.34 2.71 -10.01
C GLU A 105 4.38 2.14 -9.04
N THR A 106 4.56 2.78 -7.89
CA THR A 106 5.45 2.29 -6.82
C THR A 106 4.79 1.18 -5.99
N LEU A 107 3.50 1.33 -5.63
CA LEU A 107 2.82 0.41 -4.72
C LEU A 107 2.36 -0.88 -5.40
N ALA A 108 1.93 -0.83 -6.67
CA ALA A 108 1.35 -1.97 -7.37
C ALA A 108 2.31 -3.16 -7.50
N PRO A 109 3.60 -3.00 -7.87
CA PRO A 109 4.55 -4.10 -7.92
C PRO A 109 4.77 -4.78 -6.56
N ILE A 110 4.69 -4.02 -5.47
CA ILE A 110 4.82 -4.56 -4.10
C ILE A 110 3.61 -5.43 -3.77
N ALA A 111 2.40 -4.97 -4.10
CA ALA A 111 1.16 -5.72 -3.92
C ALA A 111 1.17 -7.03 -4.73
N ASP A 112 1.58 -6.96 -6.00
CA ASP A 112 1.66 -8.12 -6.88
C ASP A 112 2.67 -9.15 -6.36
N ALA A 113 3.87 -8.69 -5.98
CA ALA A 113 4.91 -9.55 -5.41
C ALA A 113 4.42 -10.24 -4.12
N PHE A 114 3.71 -9.53 -3.25
CA PHE A 114 3.09 -10.10 -2.06
C PHE A 114 2.04 -11.17 -2.40
N GLY A 115 1.15 -10.89 -3.35
CA GLY A 115 0.13 -11.85 -3.80
C GLY A 115 0.72 -13.13 -4.37
N GLN A 116 1.76 -13.02 -5.20
CA GLN A 116 2.49 -14.18 -5.72
C GLN A 116 3.14 -15.00 -4.58
N ALA A 117 3.75 -14.31 -3.62
CA ALA A 117 4.34 -14.93 -2.44
C ALA A 117 3.33 -15.74 -1.62
N VAL A 118 2.15 -15.16 -1.35
CA VAL A 118 1.05 -15.84 -0.64
C VAL A 118 0.58 -17.08 -1.42
N ALA A 119 0.37 -16.95 -2.73
CA ALA A 119 -0.04 -18.08 -3.57
C ALA A 119 0.97 -19.23 -3.54
N GLN A 120 2.27 -18.93 -3.56
CA GLN A 120 3.34 -19.93 -3.47
C GLN A 120 3.38 -20.64 -2.11
N VAL A 121 3.07 -19.97 -0.99
CA VAL A 121 2.99 -20.63 0.33
C VAL A 121 1.82 -21.61 0.36
N ARG A 122 0.66 -21.22 -0.19
CA ARG A 122 -0.57 -22.04 -0.17
C ARG A 122 -0.55 -23.23 -1.12
N ALA A 123 0.29 -23.18 -2.15
CA ALA A 123 0.47 -24.27 -3.11
C ALA A 123 1.43 -25.39 -2.61
N ARG A 124 2.03 -25.21 -1.42
CA ARG A 124 2.89 -26.20 -0.74
C ARG A 124 2.12 -26.91 0.36
#